data_AF-A0A7J6KJ10-F1
#
_entry.id   AF-A0A7J6KJ10-F1
#
_cell.length_a   1.000
_cell.length_b   1.000
_cell.length_c   1.000
_cell.angle_alpha   90.00
_cell.angle_beta   90.00
_cell.angle_gamma   90.00
#
_symmetry.space_group_name_H-M   'P 1'
#
loop_
_entity.id
_entity.type
_entity.pdbx_description
1 polymer ?
#
loop_
_entity_poly.entity_id
_entity_poly.type
_entity_poly.pdbx_seq_one_letter_code
_entity_poly.pdbx_strand_id
1 'polypeptide(L)'
;VVKIRLESRKNAPGGETLRRGCCCVKDSLVCPVEAAKILLRRYGSRSHPLFYTLGYREFLLQLRDSLKLLNVPESGRYGTHALRRGHAHALAMTGSSYEKICAMGSWKPGSTVPARVYIDVSE
;
A
#
# COMPACT_ATOMS: atom_id res chain seq x y z
N VAL A 1 -2.02 -12.66 7.81
CA VAL A 1 -2.45 -11.24 7.90
C VAL A 1 -1.35 -10.44 8.58
N VAL A 2 -1.03 -9.26 8.07
CA VAL A 2 -0.21 -8.24 8.77
C VAL A 2 -1.14 -7.16 9.32
N LYS A 3 -0.88 -6.69 10.54
CA LYS A 3 -1.61 -5.60 11.19
C LYS A 3 -0.62 -4.46 11.48
N ILE A 4 -0.95 -3.25 11.05
CA ILE A 4 -0.15 -2.05 11.29
C ILE A 4 -1.02 -1.08 12.07
N ARG A 5 -0.62 -0.77 13.31
CA ARG A 5 -1.25 0.28 14.11
C ARG A 5 -0.58 1.60 13.78
N LEU A 6 -1.35 2.55 13.31
CA LEU A 6 -0.96 3.94 13.14
C LEU A 6 -1.49 4.70 14.36
N GLU A 7 -0.61 5.35 15.11
CA GLU A 7 -0.97 6.06 16.34
C GLU A 7 -1.89 7.25 16.04
N SER A 8 -1.66 7.93 14.93
CA SER A 8 -2.51 9.01 14.42
C SER A 8 -2.48 9.06 12.90
N ARG A 9 -3.52 9.64 12.31
CA ARG A 9 -3.58 10.01 10.89
C ARG A 9 -4.37 11.31 10.75
N LYS A 10 -4.12 12.05 9.66
CA LYS A 10 -4.90 13.26 9.30
C LYS A 10 -6.42 13.08 9.41
N ASN A 11 -6.93 11.91 9.01
CA ASN A 11 -8.38 11.62 9.00
C ASN A 11 -8.82 10.68 10.15
N ALA A 12 -7.91 10.28 11.03
CA ALA A 12 -8.15 9.41 12.18
C ALA A 12 -7.17 9.79 13.30
N PRO A 13 -7.42 10.91 14.02
CA PRO A 13 -6.51 11.42 15.04
C PRO A 13 -6.32 10.44 16.21
N GLY A 14 -7.35 9.64 16.55
CA GLY A 14 -7.25 8.53 17.53
C GLY A 14 -6.54 7.28 17.00
N GLY A 15 -5.88 7.38 15.85
CA GLY A 15 -5.17 6.29 15.20
C GLY A 15 -6.08 5.30 14.50
N GLU A 16 -5.46 4.39 13.76
CA GLU A 16 -6.16 3.37 12.98
C GLU A 16 -5.33 2.11 12.87
N THR A 17 -5.99 0.95 12.77
CA THR A 17 -5.30 -0.32 12.50
C THR A 17 -5.57 -0.78 11.08
N LEU A 18 -4.54 -0.71 10.24
CA LEU A 18 -4.59 -1.28 8.90
C LEU A 18 -4.40 -2.78 8.98
N ARG A 19 -5.26 -3.53 8.29
CA ARG A 19 -5.15 -4.98 8.15
C ARG A 19 -4.88 -5.33 6.68
N ARG A 20 -3.91 -6.22 6.45
CA ARG A 20 -3.59 -6.75 5.12
C ARG A 20 -3.59 -8.27 5.13
N GLY A 21 -4.55 -8.83 4.40
CA GLY A 21 -4.60 -10.25 4.08
C GLY A 21 -3.50 -10.64 3.10
N CYS A 22 -3.05 -11.88 3.21
CA CYS A 22 -2.18 -12.48 2.21
C CYS A 22 -2.85 -12.34 0.83
N CYS A 23 -2.07 -11.95 -0.19
CA CYS A 23 -2.54 -11.85 -1.58
C CYS A 23 -1.79 -12.83 -2.49
N CYS A 24 -1.08 -13.81 -1.92
CA CYS A 24 -0.35 -14.79 -2.71
C CYS A 24 -1.37 -15.75 -3.34
N VAL A 25 -1.41 -15.80 -4.68
CA VAL A 25 -2.18 -16.81 -5.43
C VAL A 25 -1.29 -18.01 -5.77
N LYS A 26 0.01 -17.80 -6.01
CA LYS A 26 0.97 -18.85 -6.41
C LYS A 26 2.36 -18.78 -5.77
N ASP A 27 2.88 -17.59 -5.46
CA ASP A 27 4.25 -17.43 -4.96
C ASP A 27 4.31 -16.50 -3.73
N SER A 28 4.93 -16.99 -2.66
CA SER A 28 5.12 -16.28 -1.40
C SER A 28 6.25 -15.24 -1.45
N LEU A 29 7.21 -15.36 -2.38
CA LEU A 29 8.35 -14.45 -2.51
C LEU A 29 7.95 -13.08 -3.07
N VAL A 30 6.98 -13.04 -3.98
CA VAL A 30 6.42 -11.79 -4.54
C VAL A 30 5.31 -11.20 -3.68
N CYS A 31 4.95 -11.88 -2.61
CA CYS A 31 3.80 -11.53 -1.81
C CYS A 31 4.16 -10.43 -0.80
N PRO A 32 3.66 -9.18 -0.97
CA PRO A 32 4.07 -8.05 -0.13
C PRO A 32 3.74 -8.27 1.35
N VAL A 33 2.73 -9.10 1.66
CA VAL A 33 2.37 -9.44 3.04
C VAL A 33 3.36 -10.41 3.67
N GLU A 34 3.86 -11.40 2.94
CA GLU A 34 4.90 -12.30 3.45
C GLU A 34 6.23 -11.56 3.60
N ALA A 35 6.62 -10.75 2.61
CA ALA A 35 7.78 -9.87 2.71
C ALA A 35 7.69 -8.94 3.94
N ALA A 36 6.53 -8.33 4.18
CA ALA A 36 6.31 -7.51 5.37
C ALA A 36 6.41 -8.31 6.67
N LYS A 37 5.91 -9.56 6.74
CA LYS A 37 6.09 -10.40 7.92
C LYS A 37 7.56 -10.72 8.20
N ILE A 38 8.34 -11.02 7.16
CA ILE A 38 9.78 -11.31 7.30
C ILE A 38 10.49 -10.07 7.85
N LEU A 39 10.22 -8.88 7.29
CA LEU A 39 10.78 -7.62 7.78
C LEU A 39 10.38 -7.35 9.23
N LEU A 40 9.10 -7.52 9.58
CA LEU A 40 8.61 -7.33 10.95
C LEU A 40 9.24 -8.31 11.93
N ARG A 41 9.43 -9.58 11.56
CA ARG A 41 10.10 -10.57 12.43
C ARG A 41 11.58 -10.25 12.63
N ARG A 42 12.25 -9.74 11.60
CA ARG A 42 13.69 -9.50 11.62
C ARG A 42 14.06 -8.17 12.28
N TYR A 43 13.24 -7.15 12.10
CA TYR A 43 13.56 -5.77 12.48
C TYR A 43 12.49 -5.08 13.32
N GLY A 44 11.30 -5.66 13.43
CA GLY A 44 10.21 -5.06 14.19
C GLY A 44 10.41 -5.25 15.69
N SER A 45 10.70 -4.18 16.40
CA SER A 45 10.63 -4.15 17.87
C SER A 45 9.87 -2.90 18.32
N ARG A 46 9.31 -2.93 19.54
CA ARG A 46 8.63 -1.74 20.10
C ARG A 46 9.61 -0.59 20.36
N SER A 47 10.88 -0.90 20.57
CA SER A 47 11.94 0.08 20.81
C SER A 47 12.59 0.62 19.53
N HIS A 48 12.42 -0.07 18.39
CA HIS A 48 12.99 0.32 17.11
C HIS A 48 11.89 0.28 16.03
N PRO A 49 11.21 1.41 15.77
CA PRO A 49 10.23 1.51 14.70
C PRO A 49 10.87 1.12 13.37
N LEU A 50 10.18 0.28 12.60
CA LEU A 50 10.58 0.01 11.23
C LEU A 50 10.68 1.33 10.45
N PHE A 51 11.76 1.49 9.68
CA PHE A 51 11.99 2.64 8.81
C PHE A 51 12.15 3.98 9.55
N TYR A 52 12.58 3.99 10.82
CA TYR A 52 12.76 5.25 11.59
C TYR A 52 13.73 6.25 10.96
N THR A 53 14.66 5.79 10.11
CA THR A 53 15.59 6.64 9.35
C THR A 53 15.09 7.00 7.95
N LEU A 54 13.96 6.45 7.52
CA LEU A 54 13.48 6.60 6.15
C LEU A 54 12.46 7.73 6.06
N GLY A 55 12.94 8.90 5.63
CA GLY A 55 12.07 10.00 5.28
C GLY A 55 11.29 9.74 3.98
N TYR A 56 10.27 10.57 3.73
CA TYR A 56 9.46 10.48 2.51
C TYR A 56 10.28 10.66 1.23
N ARG A 57 11.25 11.58 1.26
CA ARG A 57 12.12 11.86 0.10
C ARG A 57 13.00 10.66 -0.21
N GLU A 58 13.65 10.10 0.81
CA GLU A 58 14.53 8.93 0.70
C GLU A 58 13.74 7.72 0.21
N PHE A 59 12.54 7.51 0.74
CA PHE A 59 11.63 6.46 0.25
C PHE A 59 11.31 6.63 -1.24
N LEU A 60 10.97 7.85 -1.68
CA LEU A 60 10.65 8.11 -3.09
C LEU A 60 11.85 7.88 -4.01
N LEU A 61 13.05 8.27 -3.59
CA LEU A 61 14.28 8.00 -4.36
C LEU A 61 14.48 6.48 -4.52
N GLN A 62 14.47 5.75 -3.41
CA GLN A 62 14.62 4.29 -3.44
C GLN A 62 13.54 3.59 -4.28
N LEU A 63 12.29 4.07 -4.20
CA LEU A 63 11.20 3.55 -5.03
C LEU A 63 11.51 3.72 -6.52
N ARG A 64 11.89 4.93 -6.94
CA ARG A 64 12.14 5.25 -8.35
C ARG A 64 13.37 4.52 -8.88
N ASP A 65 14.42 4.40 -8.08
CA ASP A 65 15.60 3.62 -8.40
C ASP A 65 15.26 2.14 -8.57
N SER A 66 14.45 1.58 -7.67
CA SER A 66 13.97 0.18 -7.78
C SER A 66 13.14 -0.02 -9.04
N LEU A 67 12.24 0.91 -9.37
CA LEU A 67 11.43 0.86 -10.59
C LEU A 67 12.30 0.96 -11.85
N LYS A 68 13.35 1.79 -11.82
CA LYS A 68 14.33 1.90 -12.91
C LYS A 68 15.10 0.58 -13.11
N LEU A 69 15.55 -0.05 -12.03
CA LEU A 69 16.23 -1.36 -12.08
C LEU A 69 15.33 -2.46 -12.67
N LEU A 70 14.02 -2.36 -12.43
CA LEU A 70 13.00 -3.26 -13.00
C LEU A 70 12.55 -2.85 -14.41
N ASN A 71 13.20 -1.86 -15.04
CA ASN A 71 12.84 -1.33 -16.37
C ASN A 71 11.39 -0.88 -16.50
N VAL A 72 10.80 -0.35 -15.42
CA VAL A 72 9.46 0.25 -15.47
C VAL A 72 9.56 1.59 -16.21
N PRO A 73 8.81 1.79 -17.31
CA PRO A 73 8.80 3.04 -18.05
C PRO A 73 8.40 4.21 -17.15
N GLU A 74 8.92 5.41 -17.41
CA GLU A 74 8.52 6.62 -16.69
C GLU A 74 8.67 6.51 -15.15
N SER A 75 9.65 5.73 -14.66
CA SER A 75 9.86 5.43 -13.23
C SER A 75 9.85 6.69 -12.34
N GLY A 76 10.38 7.81 -12.83
CA GLY A 76 10.40 9.10 -12.13
C GLY A 76 9.02 9.71 -11.82
N ARG A 77 7.97 9.30 -12.54
CA ARG A 77 6.59 9.80 -12.34
C ARG A 77 5.84 9.07 -11.22
N TYR A 78 6.35 7.94 -10.77
CA TYR A 78 5.74 7.16 -9.70
C TYR A 78 6.06 7.74 -8.33
N GLY A 79 5.08 7.59 -7.43
CA GLY A 79 5.19 7.94 -6.02
C GLY A 79 4.23 7.11 -5.18
N THR A 80 4.18 7.38 -3.87
CA THR A 80 3.35 6.61 -2.92
C THR A 80 1.88 6.56 -3.30
N HIS A 81 1.34 7.65 -3.86
CA HIS A 81 -0.02 7.69 -4.36
C HIS A 81 -0.25 6.72 -5.52
N ALA A 82 0.70 6.55 -6.43
CA ALA A 82 0.57 5.61 -7.55
C ALA A 82 0.44 4.17 -7.05
N LEU A 83 1.19 3.78 -6.02
CA LEU A 83 1.07 2.46 -5.38
C LEU A 83 -0.31 2.26 -4.75
N ARG A 84 -0.84 3.28 -4.08
CA ARG A 84 -2.20 3.24 -3.50
C ARG A 84 -3.27 3.06 -4.59
N ARG A 85 -3.11 3.76 -5.73
CA ARG A 85 -4.02 3.64 -6.88
C ARG A 85 -3.95 2.25 -7.52
N GLY A 86 -2.74 1.78 -7.82
CA GLY A 86 -2.53 0.47 -8.43
C GLY A 86 -3.10 -0.66 -7.58
N HIS A 87 -2.96 -0.60 -6.24
CA HIS A 87 -3.58 -1.57 -5.35
C HIS A 87 -5.11 -1.54 -5.39
N ALA A 88 -5.72 -0.34 -5.41
CA ALA A 88 -7.17 -0.18 -5.53
C ALA A 88 -7.69 -0.77 -6.83
N HIS A 89 -7.01 -0.45 -7.94
CA HIS A 89 -7.35 -0.94 -9.26
C HIS A 89 -7.21 -2.47 -9.35
N ALA A 90 -6.12 -3.04 -8.83
CA ALA A 90 -5.96 -4.49 -8.77
C ALA A 90 -7.09 -5.17 -7.99
N LEU A 91 -7.52 -4.60 -6.85
CA LEU A 91 -8.66 -5.13 -6.10
C LEU A 91 -9.97 -5.05 -6.92
N ALA A 92 -10.19 -3.95 -7.63
CA ALA A 92 -11.35 -3.80 -8.52
C ALA A 92 -11.34 -4.86 -9.65
N MET A 93 -10.19 -5.06 -10.30
CA MET A 93 -10.02 -6.07 -11.35
C MET A 93 -10.24 -7.51 -10.86
N THR A 94 -10.03 -7.77 -9.56
CA THR A 94 -10.35 -9.07 -8.94
C THR A 94 -11.81 -9.20 -8.47
N GLY A 95 -12.67 -8.23 -8.76
CA GLY A 95 -14.08 -8.24 -8.36
C GLY A 95 -14.33 -7.94 -6.87
N SER A 96 -13.38 -7.30 -6.17
CA SER A 96 -13.63 -6.87 -4.79
C SER A 96 -14.69 -5.77 -4.72
N SER A 97 -15.59 -5.84 -3.75
CA SER A 97 -16.63 -4.81 -3.56
C SER A 97 -16.03 -3.44 -3.24
N TYR A 98 -16.78 -2.38 -3.56
CA TYR A 98 -16.39 -1.01 -3.28
C TYR A 98 -16.13 -0.77 -1.78
N GLU A 99 -16.98 -1.33 -0.91
CA GLU A 99 -16.85 -1.24 0.55
C GLU A 99 -15.54 -1.90 1.01
N LYS A 100 -15.21 -3.07 0.44
CA LYS A 100 -13.97 -3.79 0.74
C LYS A 100 -12.74 -2.99 0.29
N ILE A 101 -12.79 -2.39 -0.90
CA ILE A 101 -11.72 -1.52 -1.41
C ILE A 101 -11.53 -0.30 -0.50
N CYS A 102 -12.62 0.36 -0.09
CA CYS A 102 -12.59 1.49 0.84
C CYS A 102 -12.04 1.10 2.20
N ALA A 103 -12.49 -0.03 2.75
CA ALA A 103 -12.00 -0.55 4.03
C ALA A 103 -10.50 -0.89 3.97
N MET A 104 -10.02 -1.47 2.87
CA MET A 104 -8.60 -1.74 2.68
C MET A 104 -7.79 -0.44 2.56
N GLY A 105 -8.28 0.56 1.82
CA GLY A 105 -7.64 1.87 1.68
C GLY A 105 -7.74 2.76 2.93
N SER A 106 -8.61 2.41 3.88
CA SER A 106 -9.10 3.29 4.95
C SER A 106 -9.61 4.61 4.39
N TRP A 107 -10.49 4.51 3.39
CA TRP A 107 -11.19 5.60 2.75
C TRP A 107 -12.59 5.74 3.34
N LYS A 108 -13.08 6.97 3.48
CA LYS A 108 -14.44 7.22 3.98
C LYS A 108 -15.47 6.79 2.92
N PRO A 109 -16.47 5.97 3.28
CA PRO A 109 -17.60 5.70 2.39
C PRO A 109 -18.27 7.02 1.98
N GLY A 110 -18.63 7.16 0.71
CA GLY A 110 -19.31 8.37 0.22
C GLY A 110 -18.44 9.64 0.14
N SER A 111 -17.15 9.60 0.51
CA SER A 111 -16.23 10.58 -0.08
C SER A 111 -16.28 10.40 -1.60
N THR A 112 -15.89 11.41 -2.38
CA THR A 112 -15.45 11.19 -3.77
C THR A 112 -14.23 10.29 -3.70
N VAL A 113 -14.47 9.02 -3.36
CA VAL A 113 -13.47 7.99 -3.44
C VAL A 113 -13.23 7.93 -4.93
N PRO A 114 -11.98 8.04 -5.34
CA PRO A 114 -11.55 7.97 -6.73
C PRO A 114 -11.87 6.63 -7.42
N ALA A 115 -12.83 5.83 -6.95
CA ALA A 115 -13.40 4.71 -7.69
C ALA A 115 -13.90 5.14 -9.08
N ARG A 116 -14.54 6.32 -9.22
CA ARG A 116 -14.87 6.87 -10.56
C ARG A 116 -13.63 7.24 -11.40
N VAL A 117 -12.48 7.51 -10.78
CA VAL A 117 -11.21 7.87 -11.44
C VAL A 117 -10.29 6.64 -11.65
N TYR A 118 -10.53 5.53 -10.94
CA TYR A 118 -9.70 4.32 -10.91
C TYR A 118 -10.34 3.12 -11.62
N ILE A 119 -11.65 3.21 -11.88
CA ILE A 119 -12.44 2.30 -12.72
C ILE A 119 -12.78 3.03 -14.03
N ASP A 120 -11.87 3.86 -14.53
CA ASP A 120 -11.91 4.27 -15.93
C ASP A 120 -11.14 3.19 -16.69
N VAL A 121 -11.83 2.06 -16.91
CA VAL A 121 -11.39 1.07 -17.87
C VAL A 121 -11.88 1.63 -19.19
N SER A 122 -11.02 2.36 -19.89
CA SER A 122 -11.26 2.72 -21.28
C SER A 122 -11.53 1.43 -22.06
N GLU A 123 -12.72 1.39 -22.69
CA GLU A 123 -13.10 0.37 -23.68
C GLU A 123 -12.05 0.21 -24.79
#